data_AF-A0AAW1UWU3-F1
#
_entry.id   AF-A0AAW1UWU3-F1
#
_cell.length_a   1.000
_cell.length_b   1.000
_cell.length_c   1.000
_cell.angle_alpha   90.00
_cell.angle_beta   90.00
_cell.angle_gamma   90.00
#
_symmetry.space_group_name_H-M   'P 1'
#
loop_
_entity.id
_entity.type
_entity.pdbx_description
1 polymer ?
#
loop_
_entity_poly.entity_id
_entity_poly.type
_entity_poly.pdbx_seq_one_letter_code
_entity_poly.pdbx_strand_id
1 'polypeptide(L)'
;MDNFEEFTDDDQGNLIDDAFHLTRERLLPCRIPLKLIGNMKNSTKLLPVTVSLSNIRMILNDAKGHSQIFEKLKAYFADIFENLYDKLSWSVNPDEDLNTRNLRTNLLEIMCGTNMNYDRCFNDVLSISKNNSFTLHSDLLNLFTETYMKLEKIKRTKAKQKYNLKSIFSYFLGNKIPVPHYISECSPWILENL
;
A
#
# COMPACT_ATOMS: atom_id res chain seq x y z
N MET A 1 4.18 -8.16 -22.83
CA MET A 1 5.17 -7.09 -22.93
C MET A 1 6.40 -7.76 -22.40
N ASP A 2 7.12 -8.37 -23.33
CA ASP A 2 7.85 -9.60 -23.00
C ASP A 2 9.24 -9.33 -22.47
N ASN A 3 9.63 -8.05 -22.31
CA ASN A 3 10.95 -7.63 -21.82
C ASN A 3 10.88 -6.33 -20.98
N PHE A 4 9.98 -6.25 -19.99
CA PHE A 4 9.92 -5.04 -19.13
C PHE A 4 11.27 -4.78 -18.41
N GLU A 5 12.05 -5.82 -18.15
CA GLU A 5 13.38 -5.76 -17.53
C GLU A 5 14.49 -5.17 -18.42
N GLU A 6 14.30 -5.10 -19.75
CA GLU A 6 15.29 -4.53 -20.67
C GLU A 6 15.33 -3.00 -20.65
N PHE A 7 14.29 -2.36 -20.11
CA PHE A 7 14.24 -0.91 -19.93
C PHE A 7 15.14 -0.45 -18.78
N THR A 8 15.68 0.77 -18.91
CA THR A 8 16.39 1.42 -17.82
C THR A 8 15.47 1.67 -16.63
N ASP A 9 16.02 1.89 -15.44
CA ASP A 9 15.24 2.21 -14.25
C ASP A 9 14.39 3.47 -14.45
N ASP A 10 14.92 4.44 -15.19
CA ASP A 10 14.22 5.69 -15.54
C ASP A 10 13.08 5.44 -16.51
N ASP A 11 13.31 4.67 -17.58
CA ASP A 11 12.29 4.31 -18.56
C ASP A 11 11.15 3.52 -17.92
N GLN A 12 11.46 2.55 -17.06
CA GLN A 12 10.46 1.76 -16.34
C GLN A 12 9.60 2.65 -15.44
N GLY A 13 10.21 3.57 -14.69
CA GLY A 13 9.49 4.52 -13.85
C GLY A 13 8.56 5.42 -14.66
N ASN A 14 9.08 6.04 -15.72
CA ASN A 14 8.31 6.94 -16.58
C ASN A 14 7.16 6.23 -17.30
N LEU A 15 7.39 5.02 -17.83
CA LEU A 15 6.35 4.23 -18.49
C LEU A 15 5.19 3.88 -17.54
N ILE A 16 5.50 3.58 -16.27
CA ILE A 16 4.49 3.33 -15.25
C ILE A 16 3.71 4.62 -15.01
N ASP A 17 4.42 5.73 -14.74
CA ASP A 17 3.76 7.00 -14.42
C ASP A 17 2.84 7.47 -15.54
N ASP A 18 3.32 7.44 -16.78
CA ASP A 18 2.57 7.80 -17.98
C ASP A 18 1.34 6.89 -18.14
N ALA A 19 1.49 5.58 -17.95
CA ALA A 19 0.36 4.66 -18.07
C ALA A 19 -0.74 4.95 -17.04
N PHE A 20 -0.38 5.31 -15.80
CA PHE A 20 -1.36 5.71 -14.79
C PHE A 20 -2.03 7.04 -15.14
N HIS A 21 -1.26 8.05 -15.58
CA HIS A 21 -1.80 9.33 -16.03
C HIS A 21 -2.76 9.16 -17.21
N LEU A 22 -2.35 8.45 -18.26
CA LEU A 22 -3.18 8.18 -19.44
C LEU A 22 -4.45 7.42 -19.08
N THR A 23 -4.38 6.47 -18.14
CA THR A 23 -5.57 5.74 -17.70
C THR A 23 -6.53 6.66 -16.94
N ARG A 24 -6.02 7.59 -16.12
CA ARG A 24 -6.85 8.61 -15.43
C ARG A 24 -7.54 9.57 -16.40
N GLU A 25 -6.89 9.88 -17.52
CA GLU A 25 -7.45 10.67 -18.62
C GLU A 25 -8.28 9.84 -19.62
N ARG A 26 -8.53 8.55 -19.35
CA ARG A 26 -9.28 7.62 -20.21
C ARG A 26 -8.66 7.37 -21.59
N LEU A 27 -7.37 7.62 -21.71
CA LEU A 27 -6.59 7.40 -22.93
C LEU A 27 -5.98 5.99 -22.97
N LEU A 28 -6.01 5.25 -21.84
CA LEU A 28 -5.45 3.91 -21.74
C LEU A 28 -6.35 3.01 -20.87
N PRO A 29 -6.54 1.72 -21.23
CA PRO A 29 -7.31 0.79 -20.40
C PRO A 29 -6.60 0.45 -19.08
N CYS A 30 -7.34 0.39 -17.98
CA CYS A 30 -6.82 0.16 -16.62
C CYS A 30 -6.00 -1.13 -16.43
N ARG A 31 -6.28 -2.16 -17.23
CA ARG A 31 -5.48 -3.39 -17.24
C ARG A 31 -4.00 -3.15 -17.58
N ILE A 32 -3.68 -2.09 -18.32
CA ILE A 32 -2.32 -1.81 -18.79
C ILE A 32 -1.41 -1.37 -17.63
N PRO A 33 -1.69 -0.27 -16.91
CA PRO A 33 -0.86 0.12 -15.76
C PRO A 33 -0.84 -0.95 -14.66
N LEU A 34 -1.95 -1.65 -14.43
CA LEU A 34 -1.99 -2.74 -13.43
C LEU A 34 -1.09 -3.90 -13.83
N LYS A 35 -1.02 -4.26 -15.13
CA LYS A 35 -0.08 -5.26 -15.64
C LYS A 35 1.37 -4.79 -15.57
N LEU A 36 1.64 -3.51 -15.83
CA LEU A 36 2.99 -2.95 -15.67
C LEU A 36 3.48 -3.07 -14.23
N ILE A 37 2.65 -2.74 -13.24
CA ILE A 37 2.99 -2.96 -11.83
C ILE A 37 3.17 -4.45 -11.52
N GLY A 38 2.31 -5.31 -12.05
CA GLY A 38 2.41 -6.77 -11.85
C GLY A 38 3.74 -7.35 -12.31
N ASN A 39 4.30 -6.82 -13.39
CA ASN A 39 5.61 -7.23 -13.91
C ASN A 39 6.78 -6.81 -13.00
N MET A 40 6.57 -5.93 -12.02
CA MET A 40 7.62 -5.54 -11.07
C MET A 40 7.70 -6.44 -9.85
N LYS A 41 6.98 -7.57 -9.81
CA LYS A 41 7.13 -8.53 -8.71
C LYS A 41 8.62 -8.87 -8.56
N ASN A 42 9.18 -8.63 -7.37
CA ASN A 42 10.62 -8.75 -7.04
C ASN A 42 11.55 -7.60 -7.46
N SER A 43 11.05 -6.53 -8.08
CA SER A 43 11.89 -5.38 -8.42
C SER A 43 12.38 -4.67 -7.16
N THR A 44 13.68 -4.35 -7.14
CA THR A 44 14.31 -3.54 -6.10
C THR A 44 14.82 -2.21 -6.66
N LYS A 45 14.44 -1.87 -7.90
CA LYS A 45 14.85 -0.64 -8.60
C LYS A 45 14.14 0.56 -7.97
N LEU A 46 14.91 1.58 -7.60
CA LEU A 46 14.42 2.69 -6.79
C LEU A 46 13.25 3.43 -7.47
N LEU A 47 13.46 3.91 -8.70
CA LEU A 47 12.49 4.77 -9.37
C LEU A 47 11.19 4.03 -9.72
N PRO A 48 11.21 2.85 -10.39
CA PRO A 48 9.98 2.13 -10.74
C PRO A 48 9.15 1.79 -9.51
N VAL A 49 9.79 1.38 -8.42
CA VAL A 49 9.07 1.08 -7.17
C VAL A 49 8.48 2.35 -6.57
N THR A 50 9.26 3.44 -6.45
CA THR A 50 8.79 4.68 -5.81
C THR A 50 7.62 5.31 -6.57
N VAL A 51 7.71 5.38 -7.90
CA VAL A 51 6.62 5.86 -8.76
C VAL A 51 5.37 5.00 -8.61
N SER A 52 5.54 3.69 -8.55
CA SER A 52 4.42 2.76 -8.40
C SER A 52 3.73 2.90 -7.05
N LEU A 53 4.49 3.00 -5.97
CA LEU A 53 3.96 3.23 -4.63
C LEU A 53 3.15 4.53 -4.56
N SER A 54 3.60 5.59 -5.24
CA SER A 54 2.85 6.85 -5.38
C SER A 54 1.52 6.65 -6.11
N ASN A 55 1.55 6.04 -7.30
CA ASN A 55 0.35 5.78 -8.09
C ASN A 55 -0.63 4.82 -7.38
N ILE A 56 -0.12 3.83 -6.66
CA ILE A 56 -0.92 2.92 -5.82
C ILE A 56 -1.64 3.69 -4.71
N ARG A 57 -0.95 4.61 -4.03
CA ARG A 57 -1.58 5.47 -3.01
C ARG A 57 -2.77 6.22 -3.59
N MET A 58 -2.64 6.74 -4.80
CA MET A 58 -3.69 7.48 -5.48
C MET A 58 -4.89 6.60 -5.83
N ILE A 59 -4.69 5.49 -6.54
CA ILE A 59 -5.79 4.58 -6.90
C ILE A 59 -6.50 4.01 -5.67
N LEU A 60 -5.77 3.68 -4.60
CA LEU A 60 -6.38 3.22 -3.35
C LEU A 60 -7.21 4.31 -2.68
N ASN A 61 -6.73 5.56 -2.69
CA ASN A 61 -7.52 6.68 -2.19
C ASN A 61 -8.82 6.86 -2.98
N ASP A 62 -8.76 6.75 -4.30
CA ASP A 62 -9.93 6.84 -5.18
C ASP A 62 -10.91 5.68 -4.94
N ALA A 63 -10.37 4.48 -4.65
CA ALA A 63 -11.16 3.27 -4.39
C ALA A 63 -11.79 3.21 -2.99
N LYS A 64 -11.44 4.08 -2.03
CA LYS A 64 -11.91 4.02 -0.62
C LYS A 64 -13.42 3.91 -0.45
N GLY A 65 -14.21 4.49 -1.36
CA GLY A 65 -15.68 4.40 -1.34
C GLY A 65 -16.25 3.06 -1.83
N HIS A 66 -15.42 2.15 -2.34
CA HIS A 66 -15.81 0.94 -3.08
C HIS A 66 -15.13 -0.27 -2.45
N SER A 67 -15.70 -0.76 -1.35
CA SER A 67 -15.06 -1.76 -0.47
C SER A 67 -14.51 -2.97 -1.23
N GLN A 68 -15.28 -3.58 -2.14
CA GLN A 68 -14.82 -4.78 -2.86
C GLN A 68 -13.62 -4.51 -3.78
N ILE A 69 -13.64 -3.40 -4.52
CA ILE A 69 -12.55 -3.00 -5.42
C ILE A 69 -11.31 -2.64 -4.61
N PHE A 70 -11.50 -1.87 -3.54
CA PHE A 70 -10.45 -1.48 -2.61
C PHE A 70 -9.74 -2.70 -2.01
N GLU A 71 -10.49 -3.70 -1.52
CA GLU A 71 -9.90 -4.92 -0.96
C GLU A 71 -9.15 -5.75 -2.02
N LYS A 72 -9.69 -5.90 -3.24
CA LYS A 72 -8.99 -6.60 -4.33
C LYS A 72 -7.68 -5.93 -4.74
N LEU A 73 -7.70 -4.60 -4.91
CA LEU A 73 -6.50 -3.84 -5.22
C LEU A 73 -5.44 -3.94 -4.12
N LYS A 74 -5.85 -3.83 -2.85
CA LYS A 74 -4.92 -4.00 -1.72
C LYS A 74 -4.26 -5.37 -1.73
N ALA A 75 -5.04 -6.44 -1.92
CA ALA A 75 -4.51 -7.80 -1.96
C ALA A 75 -3.53 -7.97 -3.13
N TYR A 76 -3.89 -7.47 -4.32
CA TYR A 76 -3.03 -7.52 -5.50
C TYR A 76 -1.70 -6.79 -5.28
N PHE A 77 -1.73 -5.55 -4.79
CA PHE A 77 -0.50 -4.79 -4.55
C PHE A 77 0.33 -5.36 -3.39
N ALA A 78 -0.31 -5.91 -2.35
CA ALA A 78 0.40 -6.57 -1.26
C ALA A 78 1.25 -7.75 -1.77
N ASP A 79 0.72 -8.59 -2.68
CA ASP A 79 1.45 -9.70 -3.30
C ASP A 79 2.65 -9.24 -4.15
N ILE A 80 2.53 -8.10 -4.85
CA ILE A 80 3.62 -7.57 -5.68
C ILE A 80 4.81 -7.11 -4.83
N PHE A 81 4.53 -6.45 -3.70
CA PHE A 81 5.56 -5.85 -2.85
C PHE A 81 5.97 -6.71 -1.64
N GLU A 82 5.40 -7.90 -1.48
CA GLU A 82 5.69 -8.77 -0.33
C GLU A 82 7.18 -9.08 -0.20
N ASN A 83 7.84 -9.47 -1.28
CA ASN A 83 9.27 -9.82 -1.26
C ASN A 83 10.16 -8.60 -0.98
N LEU A 84 9.76 -7.41 -1.45
CA LEU A 84 10.49 -6.18 -1.15
C LEU A 84 10.30 -5.76 0.31
N TYR A 85 9.09 -5.95 0.85
CA TYR A 85 8.80 -5.71 2.26
C TYR A 85 9.68 -6.59 3.14
N ASP A 86 9.83 -7.87 2.79
CA ASP A 86 10.67 -8.82 3.54
C ASP A 86 12.15 -8.48 3.48
N LYS A 87 12.61 -7.98 2.34
CA LYS A 87 13.99 -7.54 2.16
C LYS A 87 14.31 -6.28 2.97
N LEU A 88 13.42 -5.29 2.95
CA LEU A 88 13.69 -3.99 3.58
C LEU A 88 13.35 -4.00 5.07
N SER A 89 12.20 -4.57 5.45
CA SER A 89 11.73 -4.73 6.84
C SER A 89 11.81 -3.44 7.69
N TRP A 90 11.64 -3.56 9.01
CA TRP A 90 11.79 -2.44 9.96
C TRP A 90 13.23 -2.26 10.46
N SER A 91 14.14 -3.16 10.12
CA SER A 91 15.54 -3.09 10.54
C SER A 91 16.35 -2.28 9.54
N VAL A 92 17.04 -1.25 10.02
CA VAL A 92 17.93 -0.40 9.21
C VAL A 92 19.37 -0.79 9.48
N ASN A 93 20.11 -1.13 8.43
CA ASN A 93 21.56 -1.32 8.53
C ASN A 93 22.25 0.06 8.55
N PRO A 94 23.12 0.37 9.53
CA PRO A 94 23.86 1.64 9.57
C PRO A 94 24.66 1.96 8.30
N ASP A 95 25.13 0.93 7.58
CA ASP A 95 25.94 1.08 6.37
C ASP A 95 25.09 1.14 5.09
N GLU A 96 23.76 1.14 5.21
CA GLU A 96 22.85 1.19 4.07
C GLU A 96 22.84 2.58 3.40
N ASP A 97 22.80 2.58 2.08
CA ASP A 97 22.75 3.80 1.29
C ASP A 97 21.41 4.55 1.43
N LEU A 98 21.43 5.85 1.10
CA LEU A 98 20.26 6.71 1.24
C LEU A 98 19.07 6.27 0.36
N ASN A 99 19.32 5.70 -0.81
CA ASN A 99 18.25 5.29 -1.71
C ASN A 99 17.49 4.09 -1.13
N THR A 100 18.23 3.10 -0.61
CA THR A 100 17.60 1.94 0.03
C THR A 100 16.84 2.33 1.29
N ARG A 101 17.34 3.28 2.09
CA ARG A 101 16.62 3.85 3.24
C ARG A 101 15.33 4.54 2.83
N ASN A 102 15.38 5.40 1.80
CA ASN A 102 14.20 6.09 1.28
C ASN A 102 13.16 5.11 0.72
N LEU A 103 13.62 4.09 0.00
CA LEU A 103 12.77 3.04 -0.52
C LEU A 103 12.05 2.28 0.61
N ARG A 104 12.77 1.95 1.70
CA ARG A 104 12.17 1.31 2.89
C ARG A 104 11.07 2.19 3.47
N THR A 105 11.35 3.46 3.74
CA THR A 105 10.37 4.37 4.34
C THR A 105 9.12 4.49 3.47
N ASN A 106 9.28 4.76 2.17
CA ASN A 106 8.16 4.84 1.24
C ASN A 106 7.34 3.55 1.18
N LEU A 107 8.01 2.40 1.11
CA LEU A 107 7.35 1.11 1.06
C LEU A 107 6.54 0.84 2.33
N LEU A 108 7.15 1.01 3.51
CA LEU A 108 6.49 0.76 4.78
C LEU A 108 5.34 1.75 5.00
N GLU A 109 5.51 3.02 4.66
CA GLU A 109 4.44 4.02 4.77
C GLU A 109 3.22 3.64 3.94
N ILE A 110 3.44 3.17 2.72
CA ILE A 110 2.36 2.77 1.83
C ILE A 110 1.75 1.45 2.29
N MET A 111 2.54 0.41 2.55
CA MET A 111 2.06 -0.91 2.95
C MET A 111 1.32 -0.88 4.29
N CYS A 112 1.86 -0.18 5.28
CA CYS A 112 1.29 -0.09 6.62
C CYS A 112 0.26 1.03 6.74
N GLY A 113 0.46 2.18 6.09
CA GLY A 113 -0.41 3.35 6.18
C GLY A 113 -1.73 3.21 5.43
N THR A 114 -1.75 2.47 4.32
CA THR A 114 -2.96 2.22 3.51
C THR A 114 -3.69 0.92 3.87
N ASN A 115 -3.20 0.18 4.88
CA ASN A 115 -3.69 -1.13 5.30
C ASN A 115 -3.59 -2.21 4.21
N MET A 116 -2.64 -2.08 3.26
CA MET A 116 -2.38 -3.11 2.25
C MET A 116 -1.84 -4.40 2.88
N ASN A 117 -0.89 -4.29 3.81
CA ASN A 117 -0.36 -5.43 4.56
C ASN A 117 -0.51 -5.20 6.08
N TYR A 118 -1.74 -4.84 6.45
CA TYR A 118 -2.05 -4.33 7.77
C TYR A 118 -1.66 -5.28 8.90
N ASP A 119 -2.02 -6.55 8.78
CA ASP A 119 -1.78 -7.54 9.83
C ASP A 119 -0.28 -7.78 10.04
N ARG A 120 0.51 -7.81 8.96
CA ARG A 120 1.97 -8.00 9.05
C ARG A 120 2.65 -6.79 9.68
N CYS A 121 2.37 -5.59 9.19
CA CYS A 121 2.85 -4.35 9.78
C CYS A 121 2.53 -4.26 11.28
N PHE A 122 1.34 -4.70 11.67
CA PHE A 122 0.91 -4.72 13.07
C PHE A 122 1.70 -5.72 13.90
N ASN A 123 1.89 -6.94 13.39
CA ASN A 123 2.65 -7.98 14.07
C ASN A 123 4.12 -7.60 14.23
N ASP A 124 4.71 -6.94 13.24
CA ASP A 124 6.09 -6.43 13.30
C ASP A 124 6.23 -5.33 14.35
N VAL A 125 5.33 -4.34 14.34
CA VAL A 125 5.32 -3.28 15.37
C VAL A 125 5.14 -3.86 16.77
N LEU A 126 4.29 -4.89 16.93
CA LEU A 126 4.11 -5.57 18.20
C LEU A 126 5.36 -6.34 18.64
N SER A 127 6.04 -7.04 17.72
CA SER A 127 7.26 -7.79 18.04
C SER A 127 8.38 -6.84 18.45
N ILE A 128 8.56 -5.74 17.71
CA ILE A 128 9.51 -4.68 18.02
C ILE A 128 9.20 -4.03 19.36
N SER A 129 7.94 -3.68 19.64
CA SER A 129 7.55 -3.02 20.90
C SER A 129 7.83 -3.85 22.16
N LYS A 130 7.91 -5.19 22.02
CA LYS A 130 8.25 -6.11 23.11
C LYS A 130 9.74 -6.38 23.22
N ASN A 131 10.51 -6.02 22.19
CA ASN A 131 11.93 -6.29 22.13
C ASN A 131 12.73 -5.10 22.68
N ASN A 132 13.11 -5.19 23.95
CA ASN A 132 13.86 -4.12 24.64
C ASN A 132 15.26 -3.86 24.06
N SER A 133 15.81 -4.74 23.21
CA SER A 133 17.11 -4.52 22.56
C SER A 133 17.01 -3.95 21.14
N PHE A 134 15.80 -3.82 20.58
CA PHE A 134 15.63 -3.26 19.26
C PHE A 134 15.75 -1.74 19.27
N THR A 135 16.67 -1.20 18.48
CA THR A 135 16.81 0.25 18.30
C THR A 135 16.13 0.66 17.01
N LEU A 136 15.04 1.41 17.12
CA LEU A 136 14.32 1.92 15.96
C LEU A 136 15.08 3.10 15.36
N HIS A 137 15.34 3.02 14.05
CA HIS A 137 15.98 4.10 13.31
C HIS A 137 15.06 5.33 13.22
N SER A 138 15.64 6.54 13.24
CA SER A 138 14.90 7.81 13.23
C SER A 138 13.90 7.93 12.08
N ASP A 139 14.29 7.47 10.89
CA ASP A 139 13.46 7.51 9.68
C ASP A 139 12.13 6.75 9.82
N LEU A 140 12.10 5.73 10.68
CA LEU A 140 10.92 4.88 10.89
C LEU A 140 10.13 5.26 12.14
N LEU A 141 10.61 6.20 12.96
CA LEU A 141 10.01 6.54 14.25
C LEU A 141 8.57 7.05 14.10
N ASN A 142 8.33 7.93 13.13
CA ASN A 142 6.99 8.49 12.90
C ASN A 142 6.01 7.39 12.47
N LEU A 143 6.37 6.61 11.45
CA LEU A 143 5.52 5.54 10.94
C LEU A 143 5.24 4.46 12.01
N PHE A 144 6.27 4.08 12.77
CA PHE A 144 6.12 3.14 13.89
C PHE A 144 5.13 3.68 14.92
N THR A 145 5.30 4.93 15.34
CA THR A 145 4.45 5.57 16.35
C THR A 145 3.00 5.66 15.88
N GLU A 146 2.77 6.09 14.63
CA GLU A 146 1.43 6.14 14.05
C GLU A 146 0.76 4.77 14.00
N THR A 147 1.50 3.75 13.57
CA THR A 147 1.01 2.36 13.47
C THR A 147 0.69 1.81 14.86
N TYR A 148 1.57 2.04 15.83
CA TYR A 148 1.38 1.66 17.23
C TYR A 148 0.16 2.36 17.87
N MET A 149 -0.05 3.65 17.57
CA MET A 149 -1.20 4.38 18.10
C MET A 149 -2.52 3.91 17.47
N LYS A 150 -2.54 3.57 16.18
CA LYS A 150 -3.70 2.92 15.52
C LYS A 150 -4.02 1.58 16.17
N LEU A 151 -2.99 0.76 16.43
CA LEU A 151 -3.06 -0.49 17.20
C LEU A 151 -3.78 -0.31 18.54
N GLU A 152 -3.31 0.61 19.36
CA GLU A 152 -3.86 0.88 20.69
C GLU A 152 -5.31 1.38 20.64
N LYS A 153 -5.64 2.22 19.66
CA LYS A 153 -7.03 2.68 19.44
C LYS A 153 -7.97 1.51 19.17
N ILE A 154 -7.57 0.54 18.35
CA ILE A 154 -8.39 -0.62 18.02
C ILE A 154 -8.57 -1.54 19.23
N LYS A 155 -7.51 -1.81 19.99
CA LYS A 155 -7.61 -2.59 21.23
C LYS A 155 -8.62 -1.98 22.20
N ARG A 156 -8.56 -0.65 22.38
CA ARG A 156 -9.50 0.10 23.22
C ARG A 156 -10.94 0.02 22.71
N THR A 157 -11.17 0.14 21.40
CA THR A 157 -12.52 0.02 20.81
C THR A 157 -13.09 -1.39 20.99
N LYS A 158 -12.30 -2.44 20.74
CA LYS A 158 -12.71 -3.83 20.95
C LYS A 158 -13.00 -4.12 22.43
N ALA A 159 -12.18 -3.59 23.34
CA ALA A 159 -12.44 -3.69 24.78
C ALA A 159 -13.77 -3.01 25.14
N LYS A 160 -14.01 -1.78 24.67
CA LYS A 160 -15.29 -1.06 24.88
C LYS A 160 -16.49 -1.81 24.30
N GLN A 161 -16.38 -2.42 23.13
CA GLN A 161 -17.45 -3.27 22.55
C GLN A 161 -17.73 -4.51 23.39
N LYS A 162 -16.69 -5.15 23.96
CA LYS A 162 -16.85 -6.30 24.88
C LYS A 162 -17.59 -5.92 26.18
N TYR A 163 -17.47 -4.67 26.62
CA TYR A 163 -18.20 -4.13 27.78
C TYR A 163 -19.58 -3.52 27.45
N ASN A 164 -19.97 -3.46 26.17
CA ASN A 164 -21.19 -2.77 25.75
C ASN A 164 -22.10 -3.65 24.85
N LEU A 165 -22.36 -4.89 25.29
CA LEU A 165 -23.42 -5.75 24.72
C LEU A 165 -24.84 -5.38 25.23
N LYS A 166 -25.12 -4.09 25.37
CA LYS A 166 -26.47 -3.52 25.48
C LYS A 166 -26.50 -2.09 24.90
N SER A 167 -26.41 -1.94 23.58
CA SER A 167 -27.25 -1.01 22.78
C SER A 167 -26.72 -0.76 21.35
N ILE A 168 -27.55 -1.17 20.39
CA ILE A 168 -28.02 -0.45 19.19
C ILE A 168 -26.98 0.04 18.15
N PHE A 169 -26.96 -0.73 17.04
CA PHE A 169 -27.33 -0.40 15.65
C PHE A 169 -26.79 0.84 14.89
N SER A 170 -26.52 0.55 13.61
CA SER A 170 -26.73 1.37 12.39
C SER A 170 -26.10 2.76 12.31
N TYR A 171 -24.89 2.86 11.76
CA TYR A 171 -24.37 4.12 11.20
C TYR A 171 -23.27 3.83 10.15
N PHE A 172 -23.61 3.25 9.00
CA PHE A 172 -22.74 3.30 7.80
C PHE A 172 -23.55 3.06 6.53
N LEU A 173 -24.54 3.91 6.26
CA LEU A 173 -25.09 4.09 4.92
C LEU A 173 -25.43 5.57 4.77
N GLY A 174 -24.96 6.22 3.71
CA GLY A 174 -25.65 7.43 3.26
C GLY A 174 -24.86 8.56 2.62
N ASN A 175 -23.56 8.44 2.34
CA ASN A 175 -22.91 9.38 1.42
C ASN A 175 -22.31 8.59 0.26
N LYS A 176 -23.01 8.58 -0.89
CA LYS A 176 -22.41 8.20 -2.17
C LYS A 176 -21.35 9.25 -2.48
N ILE A 177 -20.12 8.99 -2.05
CA ILE A 177 -18.96 9.73 -2.54
C ILE A 177 -18.98 9.52 -4.07
N PRO A 178 -19.06 10.59 -4.88
CA PRO A 178 -19.02 10.45 -6.32
C PRO A 178 -17.78 9.64 -6.69
N VAL A 179 -18.00 8.55 -7.43
CA VAL A 179 -16.94 7.66 -7.87
C VAL A 179 -15.97 8.49 -8.70
N PRO A 180 -14.68 8.60 -8.33
CA PRO A 180 -13.70 9.16 -9.24
C PRO A 180 -13.80 8.34 -10.53
N HIS A 181 -14.05 9.01 -11.66
CA HIS A 181 -14.41 8.35 -12.91
C HIS A 181 -13.46 7.21 -13.30
N TYR A 182 -12.18 7.36 -12.97
CA TYR A 182 -11.16 6.32 -13.08
C TYR A 182 -11.56 4.96 -12.48
N ILE A 183 -12.07 4.94 -11.24
CA ILE A 183 -12.47 3.69 -10.58
C ILE A 183 -13.65 3.04 -11.30
N SER A 184 -14.60 3.83 -11.81
CA SER A 184 -15.77 3.27 -12.51
C SER A 184 -15.39 2.50 -13.77
N GLU A 185 -14.34 2.92 -14.48
CA GLU A 185 -13.85 2.23 -15.68
C GLU A 185 -12.96 1.03 -15.35
N CYS A 186 -12.16 1.12 -14.30
CA CYS A 186 -11.35 0.00 -13.82
C CYS A 186 -12.19 -1.12 -13.18
N SER A 187 -13.37 -0.78 -12.63
CA SER A 187 -14.18 -1.66 -11.78
C SER A 187 -14.44 -3.06 -12.37
N PRO A 188 -14.94 -3.21 -13.62
CA PRO A 188 -15.29 -4.53 -14.15
C PRO A 188 -14.07 -5.44 -14.25
N TRP A 189 -12.97 -4.91 -14.80
CA TRP A 189 -11.74 -5.68 -14.97
C TRP A 189 -11.14 -6.10 -13.62
N ILE A 190 -11.11 -5.18 -12.64
CA ILE A 190 -10.60 -5.49 -11.29
C ILE A 190 -11.43 -6.60 -10.64
N LEU A 191 -12.77 -6.53 -10.73
CA LEU A 191 -13.64 -7.50 -10.09
C LEU A 191 -13.51 -8.91 -10.68
N GLU A 192 -13.19 -9.00 -11.97
CA GLU A 192 -13.07 -10.26 -12.71
C GLU A 192 -11.66 -10.87 -12.66
N ASN A 193 -10.60 -10.07 -12.56
CA ASN A 193 -9.22 -10.52 -12.81
C ASN A 193 -8.27 -10.39 -11.62
N LEU A 194 -8.63 -9.59 -10.59
CA LEU A 194 -7.95 -9.52 -9.29
C LEU A 194 -8.83 -10.20 -8.25
#